data_AF-A0A965JXD9-F1
#
_entry.id   AF-A0A965JXD9-F1
#
_cell.length_a   1.000
_cell.length_b   1.000
_cell.length_c   1.000
_cell.angle_alpha   90.00
_cell.angle_beta   90.00
_cell.angle_gamma   90.00
#
_symmetry.space_group_name_H-M   'P 1'
#
loop_
_entity.id
_entity.type
_entity.pdbx_description
1 polymer ?
#
loop_
_entity_poly.entity_id
_entity_poly.type
_entity_poly.pdbx_seq_one_letter_code
_entity_poly.pdbx_strand_id
1 'polypeptide(L)' 'MELVMNLIVTEVPFSSQEIQANLDTRVGTLALEEGHASDPHLTVTITWATAKALLIDGQPQAAMSAF' A
#
# COMPACT_ATOMS: atom_id res chain seq x y z
N MET A 1 -17.27 -6.20 -6.80
CA MET A 1 -16.45 -6.87 -5.77
C MET A 1 -15.75 -5.77 -5.00
N GLU A 2 -15.97 -5.72 -3.68
CA GLU A 2 -15.44 -4.67 -2.81
C GLU A 2 -14.11 -5.13 -2.23
N LEU A 3 -13.10 -4.26 -2.28
CA LEU A 3 -11.78 -4.48 -1.71
C LEU A 3 -11.36 -3.20 -0.98
N VAL A 4 -11.09 -3.33 0.31
CA VAL A 4 -10.52 -2.28 1.16
C VAL A 4 -9.26 -2.84 1.78
N MET A 5 -8.14 -2.16 1.61
CA MET A 5 -6.84 -2.59 2.12
C MET A 5 -6.12 -1.41 2.74
N ASN A 6 -5.56 -1.59 3.94
CA ASN A 6 -4.58 -0.66 4.47
C ASN A 6 -3.18 -1.02 3.97
N LEU A 7 -2.38 0.00 3.66
CA LEU A 7 -1.01 -0.11 3.22
C LEU A 7 -0.12 0.69 4.18
N ILE A 8 0.87 0.02 4.75
CA ILE A 8 1.92 0.64 5.56
C ILE A 8 3.23 0.53 4.79
N VAL A 9 3.88 1.66 4.53
CA VAL A 9 5.19 1.71 3.88
C VAL A 9 6.27 2.09 4.89
N THR A 10 7.20 1.16 5.12
CA THR A 10 8.32 1.30 6.05
C THR A 10 9.61 1.66 5.33
N GLU A 11 10.69 1.94 6.09
CA GLU A 11 12.01 2.25 5.53
C GLU A 11 12.02 3.43 4.54
N VAL A 12 11.19 4.44 4.83
CA VAL A 12 11.06 5.63 3.99
C VAL A 12 12.39 6.43 4.05
N PRO A 13 13.11 6.64 2.94
CA PRO A 13 14.48 7.17 2.98
C PRO A 13 14.57 8.66 3.34
N PHE A 14 13.44 9.36 3.36
CA PHE A 14 13.33 10.79 3.64
C PHE A 14 12.45 11.12 4.85
N SER A 15 12.00 10.11 5.59
CA SER A 15 11.16 10.29 6.77
C SER A 15 11.47 9.23 7.83
N SER A 16 11.46 9.61 9.11
CA SER A 16 11.48 8.65 10.20
C SER A 16 10.10 8.04 10.47
N GLN A 17 9.05 8.55 9.83
CA GLN A 17 7.69 8.05 9.93
C GLN A 17 7.37 7.14 8.74
N GLU A 18 6.57 6.11 9.02
CA GLU A 18 5.98 5.26 8.01
C GLU A 18 4.89 6.04 7.24
N ILE A 19 4.63 5.64 5.99
CA ILE A 19 3.47 6.14 5.25
C ILE A 19 2.31 5.19 5.51
N GLN A 20 1.18 5.74 5.93
CA GLN A 20 -0.06 4.99 6.09
C GLN A 20 -1.04 5.43 5.00
N ALA A 21 -1.60 4.46 4.29
CA ALA A 21 -2.53 4.68 3.21
C ALA A 21 -3.60 3.59 3.20
N ASN A 22 -4.65 3.80 2.43
CA ASN A 22 -5.66 2.79 2.14
C ASN A 22 -6.01 2.77 0.66
N LEU A 23 -6.36 1.58 0.19
CA LEU A 23 -6.89 1.32 -1.14
C LEU A 23 -8.33 0.88 -1.01
N ASP A 24 -9.26 1.64 -1.58
CA ASP A 24 -10.70 1.42 -1.45
C ASP A 24 -11.37 1.36 -2.83
N THR A 25 -12.09 0.28 -3.13
CA THR A 25 -12.85 0.12 -4.38
C THR A 25 -14.35 0.41 -4.24
N ARG A 26 -14.84 0.72 -3.03
CA ARG A 26 -16.27 1.02 -2.77
C ARG A 26 -16.72 2.31 -3.41
N VAL A 27 -15.80 3.20 -3.76
CA VAL A 27 -16.07 4.47 -4.44
C VAL A 27 -16.33 4.32 -5.95
N GLY A 28 -16.47 3.08 -6.44
CA GLY A 28 -16.75 2.77 -7.85
C GLY A 28 -15.50 2.72 -8.74
N THR A 29 -14.36 3.18 -8.23
CA THR A 29 -13.02 3.03 -8.81
C THR A 29 -12.04 2.62 -7.71
N LEU A 30 -10.83 2.22 -8.08
CA LEU A 30 -9.74 2.06 -7.12
C LEU A 30 -9.26 3.45 -6.69
N ALA A 31 -9.45 3.79 -5.42
CA ALA A 31 -8.92 5.00 -4.81
C ALA A 31 -7.76 4.65 -3.86
N LEU A 32 -6.67 5.40 -3.93
CA LEU A 32 -5.55 5.33 -3.00
C LEU A 32 -5.53 6.64 -2.20
N GLU A 33 -5.75 6.55 -0.89
CA GLU A 33 -5.86 7.70 0.01
C GLU A 33 -4.90 7.56 1.19
N GLU A 34 -4.56 8.70 1.82
CA GLU A 34 -3.74 8.72 3.03
C GLU A 34 -4.55 8.27 4.25
N GLY A 35 -3.88 7.59 5.19
CA GLY A 35 -4.49 7.05 6.41
C GLY A 35 -5.15 5.69 6.22
N HIS A 36 -5.58 5.09 7.34
CA HIS A 36 -6.20 3.77 7.36
C HIS A 36 -7.72 3.84 7.26
N ALA A 37 -8.30 2.91 6.52
CA ALA A 37 -9.74 2.64 6.54
C ALA A 37 -10.15 2.04 7.89
N SER A 38 -11.37 2.34 8.33
CA SER A 38 -11.93 1.87 9.60
C SER A 38 -12.28 0.38 9.61
N ASP A 39 -12.54 -0.21 8.44
CA ASP A 39 -12.94 -1.61 8.27
C ASP A 39 -12.23 -2.21 7.04
N PRO A 40 -10.91 -2.46 7.13
CA PRO A 40 -10.13 -3.01 6.04
C PRO A 40 -10.32 -4.53 5.94
N HIS A 41 -10.36 -5.07 4.73
CA HIS A 41 -10.31 -6.52 4.54
C HIS A 41 -8.94 -7.10 4.87
N LEU A 42 -7.87 -6.31 4.68
CA LEU A 42 -6.51 -6.68 5.07
C LEU A 42 -5.62 -5.45 5.29
N THR A 43 -4.49 -5.66 5.95
CA THR A 43 -3.42 -4.67 6.08
C THR A 43 -2.12 -5.28 5.55
N VAL A 44 -1.41 -4.56 4.70
CA VAL A 44 -0.13 -4.97 4.14
C VAL A 44 0.95 -3.99 4.60
N THR A 45 2.09 -4.53 5.04
CA THR A 45 3.28 -3.75 5.34
C THR A 45 4.38 -4.13 4.36
N ILE A 46 4.95 -3.14 3.66
CA ILE A 46 6.07 -3.32 2.73
C ILE A 46 7.11 -2.21 2.91
N THR A 47 8.34 -2.46 2.48
CA THR A 47 9.37 -1.42 2.47
C THR A 47 9.12 -0.41 1.35
N TRP A 48 9.71 0.78 1.47
CA TRP A 48 9.71 1.82 0.44
C TRP A 48 10.20 1.30 -0.92
N ALA A 49 11.27 0.49 -0.91
CA ALA A 49 11.81 -0.09 -2.13
C ALA A 49 10.79 -0.99 -2.85
N THR A 50 10.09 -1.85 -2.08
CA THR A 50 9.05 -2.71 -2.62
C THR A 50 7.84 -1.90 -3.10
N ALA A 51 7.40 -0.90 -2.34
CA ALA A 51 6.28 -0.02 -2.73
C ALA A 51 6.57 0.71 -4.04
N LYS A 52 7.77 1.28 -4.19
CA LYS A 52 8.21 1.95 -5.42
C LYS A 52 8.23 0.97 -6.60
N ALA A 53 8.81 -0.21 -6.41
CA ALA A 53 8.89 -1.22 -7.46
C ALA A 53 7.49 -1.66 -7.96
N LEU A 54 6.54 -1.81 -7.03
CA LEU A 54 5.19 -2.26 -7.34
C LEU A 54 4.30 -1.18 -7.94
N LEU A 55 4.21 -0.03 -7.28
CA LEU A 55 3.21 1.00 -7.58
C LEU A 55 3.69 1.99 -8.64
N ILE A 56 5.00 2.17 -8.77
CA ILE A 56 5.60 3.17 -9.67
C ILE A 56 6.32 2.48 -10.84
N ASP A 57 7.20 1.52 -10.55
CA ASP A 57 8.04 0.90 -11.58
C ASP A 57 7.34 -0.25 -12.32
N GLY A 58 6.17 -0.70 -11.85
CA GLY A 58 5.36 -1.74 -12.50
C GLY A 58 6.00 -3.14 -12.49
N GLN A 59 6.76 -3.47 -11.44
CA GLN A 59 7.48 -4.74 -11.29
C GLN A 59 6.80 -5.63 -10.24
N PRO A 60 5.70 -6.33 -10.59
CA PRO A 60 4.92 -7.14 -9.65
C PRO A 60 5.74 -8.26 -8.99
N GLN A 61 6.79 -8.75 -9.66
CA GLN A 61 7.70 -9.74 -9.08
C GLN A 61 8.44 -9.23 -7.83
N ALA A 62 8.59 -7.92 -7.67
CA ALA A 62 9.22 -7.34 -6.49
C ALA A 62 8.39 -7.58 -5.21
N ALA A 63 7.07 -7.75 -5.33
CA ALA A 63 6.23 -8.18 -4.20
C ALA A 63 6.55 -9.61 -3.78
N MET A 64 6.77 -10.50 -4.75
CA MET A 64 7.01 -11.92 -4.48
C MET A 64 8.35 -12.17 -3.78
N SER A 65 9.33 -11.26 -3.95
CA SER A 65 10.62 -11.34 -3.27
C SER A 65 10.66 -10.59 -1.94
N ALA A 66 9.59 -9.89 -1.56
CA ALA A 66 9.50 -9.14 -0.31
C ALA A 66 9.00 -9.99 0.88
N PHE A 67 8.64 -11.25 0.62
CA PHE A 67 8.19 -12.26 1.59
C PHE A 67 9.09 -13.49 1.52
#